data_AF-A0A1Q3DWJ7-F1
#
_entry.id   AF-A0A1Q3DWJ7-F1
#
_cell.length_a   1.000
_cell.length_b   1.000
_cell.length_c   1.000
_cell.angle_alpha   90.00
_cell.angle_beta   90.00
_cell.angle_gamma   90.00
#
_symmetry.space_group_name_H-M   'P 1'
#
loop_
_entity.id
_entity.type
_entity.pdbx_description
1 polymer ?
#
loop_
_entity_poly.entity_id
_entity_poly.type
_entity_poly.pdbx_seq_one_letter_code
_entity_poly.pdbx_strand_id
1 'polypeptide(L)'
;MASRLFHIYDIRNMQEPSQRRESSLKYMTRSLACMVNGEGYATASVEGRIAVEYFDPSPEAQEKKYAFKCHRQTIDGVDHVWPVNALAFHPIYNTFASAGSDGTVSVWDHKIKKRLRQYHKFNNPVSSVAFNCDGTKLAIASCYTWDEGEQGARVERERPQVWIKTVGPEVKPKDWQA
;
A
#
# COMPACT_ATOMS: atom_id res chain seq x y z
N MET A 1 -8.73 21.61 -1.75
CA MET A 1 -8.15 20.26 -1.98
C MET A 1 -6.99 20.13 -1.00
N ALA A 2 -6.91 19.07 -0.18
CA ALA A 2 -5.80 18.92 0.76
C ALA A 2 -4.46 18.94 -0.01
N SER A 3 -3.46 19.62 0.54
CA SER A 3 -2.13 19.70 -0.06
C SER A 3 -1.56 18.29 -0.22
N ARG A 4 -1.20 17.90 -1.44
CA ARG A 4 -0.63 16.58 -1.78
C ARG A 4 0.90 16.65 -1.85
N LEU A 5 1.50 17.43 -0.96
CA LEU A 5 2.94 17.66 -0.93
C LEU A 5 3.62 16.57 -0.11
N PHE A 6 4.69 16.03 -0.68
CA PHE A 6 5.65 15.17 0.00
C PHE A 6 6.91 15.96 0.30
N HIS A 7 7.38 15.82 1.53
CA HIS A 7 8.67 16.32 1.98
C HIS A 7 9.57 15.12 2.26
N ILE A 8 10.69 15.07 1.55
CA ILE A 8 11.70 14.03 1.69
C ILE A 8 12.86 14.68 2.45
N TYR A 9 13.31 14.03 3.52
CA TYR A 9 14.38 14.53 4.38
C TYR A 9 15.58 13.60 4.34
N ASP A 10 16.77 14.18 4.45
CA ASP A 10 17.98 13.45 4.78
C ASP A 10 18.06 13.33 6.31
N ILE A 11 18.15 12.13 6.84
CA ILE A 11 18.22 11.91 8.30
C ILE A 11 19.47 12.54 8.94
N ARG A 12 20.51 12.82 8.15
CA ARG A 12 21.73 13.51 8.60
C ARG A 12 21.53 15.02 8.71
N ASN A 13 20.52 15.57 8.03
CA ASN A 13 20.15 16.98 8.06
C ASN A 13 18.62 17.15 7.93
N MET A 14 17.95 17.23 9.08
CA MET A 14 16.49 17.34 9.18
C MET A 14 15.98 18.79 9.22
N GLN A 15 16.84 19.80 9.05
CA GLN A 15 16.43 21.21 9.16
C GLN A 15 15.50 21.64 8.03
N GLU A 16 15.73 21.13 6.82
CA GLU A 16 14.89 21.39 5.66
C GLU A 16 14.74 20.13 4.80
N PRO A 17 13.63 19.99 4.05
CA PRO A 17 13.47 18.85 3.18
C PRO A 17 14.48 18.90 2.04
N SER A 18 15.20 17.78 1.84
CA SER A 18 16.10 17.60 0.69
C SER A 18 15.34 17.65 -0.63
N GLN A 19 14.06 17.23 -0.63
CA GLN A 19 13.18 17.34 -1.78
C GLN A 19 11.74 17.68 -1.37
N ARG A 20 11.09 18.54 -2.17
CA ARG A 20 9.65 18.81 -2.08
C ARG A 20 9.01 18.34 -3.38
N ARG A 21 8.04 17.42 -3.28
CA ARG A 21 7.38 16.82 -4.45
C ARG A 21 5.87 16.91 -4.30
N GLU A 22 5.16 16.89 -5.41
CA GLU A 22 3.71 16.65 -5.40
C GLU A 22 3.45 15.16 -5.63
N SER A 23 2.41 14.63 -4.98
CA SER A 23 1.95 13.25 -5.16
C SER A 23 1.69 12.94 -6.63
N SER A 24 2.17 11.78 -7.07
CA SER A 24 1.81 11.22 -8.38
C SER A 24 0.33 10.81 -8.45
N LEU A 25 -0.38 10.74 -7.32
CA LEU A 25 -1.80 10.37 -7.22
C LEU A 25 -2.69 11.61 -7.15
N LYS A 26 -3.79 11.62 -7.92
CA LYS A 26 -4.70 12.76 -8.03
C LYS A 26 -5.45 13.06 -6.73
N TYR A 27 -5.77 12.02 -5.97
CA TYR A 27 -6.57 12.12 -4.75
C TYR A 27 -5.69 12.02 -3.49
N MET A 28 -6.32 12.25 -2.34
CA MET A 28 -5.66 12.28 -1.03
C MET A 28 -4.82 11.00 -0.79
N THR A 29 -3.56 11.19 -0.40
CA THR A 29 -2.69 10.12 0.07
C THR A 29 -3.24 9.58 1.40
N ARG A 30 -3.36 8.26 1.48
CA ARG A 30 -3.86 7.53 2.65
C ARG A 30 -2.74 6.77 3.38
N SER A 31 -1.78 6.23 2.63
CA SER A 31 -0.67 5.45 3.18
C SER A 31 0.62 5.64 2.37
N LEU A 32 1.77 5.42 3.00
CA LEU A 32 3.09 5.44 2.38
C LEU A 32 3.96 4.36 3.03
N ALA A 33 4.80 3.69 2.24
CA ALA A 33 5.84 2.80 2.74
C ALA A 33 7.12 2.91 1.90
N CYS A 34 8.28 2.96 2.55
CA CYS A 34 9.57 2.98 1.87
C CYS A 34 9.99 1.58 1.43
N MET A 35 10.66 1.48 0.28
CA MET A 35 11.35 0.27 -0.15
C MET A 35 12.49 -0.05 0.82
N VAL A 36 12.72 -1.34 1.08
CA VAL A 36 13.71 -1.78 2.07
C VAL A 36 15.14 -1.49 1.63
N ASN A 37 15.37 -1.49 0.32
CA ASN A 37 16.67 -1.16 -0.28
C ASN A 37 16.95 0.35 -0.36
N GLY A 38 16.03 1.22 0.09
CA GLY A 38 16.22 2.67 0.10
C GLY A 38 16.19 3.33 -1.28
N GLU A 39 15.76 2.64 -2.35
CA GLU A 39 15.70 3.22 -3.69
C GLU A 39 14.48 4.14 -3.89
N GLY A 40 13.42 3.93 -3.13
CA GLY A 40 12.15 4.62 -3.34
C GLY A 40 11.09 4.30 -2.30
N TYR A 41 9.85 4.61 -2.65
CA TYR A 41 8.68 4.43 -1.80
C TYR A 41 7.43 4.15 -2.64
N ALA A 42 6.43 3.56 -2.00
CA ALA A 42 5.09 3.42 -2.55
C ALA A 42 4.13 4.33 -1.78
N THR A 43 3.24 5.01 -2.50
CA THR A 43 2.14 5.81 -1.95
C THR A 43 0.81 5.20 -2.34
N ALA A 44 -0.16 5.29 -1.45
CA ALA A 44 -1.51 4.80 -1.64
C ALA A 44 -2.50 5.95 -1.47
N SER A 45 -3.58 5.95 -2.23
CA SER A 45 -4.63 6.97 -2.14
C SER A 45 -5.99 6.41 -1.72
N VAL A 46 -6.90 7.33 -1.41
CA VAL A 46 -8.32 7.03 -1.14
C VAL A 46 -9.09 6.53 -2.36
N GLU A 47 -8.53 6.62 -3.58
CA GLU A 47 -9.18 6.18 -4.82
C GLU A 47 -8.69 4.80 -5.32
N GLY A 48 -8.21 3.93 -4.42
CA GLY A 48 -7.83 2.56 -4.77
C GLY A 48 -6.64 2.49 -5.74
N ARG A 49 -5.72 3.46 -5.66
CA ARG A 49 -4.50 3.51 -6.46
C ARG A 49 -3.25 3.51 -5.60
N ILE A 50 -2.19 2.96 -6.19
CA ILE A 50 -0.84 2.97 -5.64
C ILE A 50 0.08 3.59 -6.68
N ALA A 51 0.99 4.46 -6.25
CA ALA A 51 2.12 4.94 -7.05
C ALA A 51 3.42 4.42 -6.45
N VAL A 52 4.38 4.10 -7.32
CA VAL A 52 5.74 3.71 -6.96
C VAL A 52 6.67 4.80 -7.49
N GLU A 53 7.47 5.36 -6.59
CA GLU A 53 8.32 6.52 -6.83
C GLU A 53 9.74 6.26 -6.30
N TYR A 54 10.74 6.92 -6.90
CA TYR A 54 12.16 6.73 -6.57
C TYR A 54 12.77 8.01 -6.00
N PHE A 55 13.68 7.87 -5.03
CA PHE A 55 14.31 9.02 -4.38
C PHE A 55 15.31 9.74 -5.28
N ASP A 56 15.98 9.01 -6.18
CA ASP A 56 16.91 9.58 -7.16
C ASP A 56 16.20 10.62 -8.04
N PRO A 57 16.62 11.90 -8.04
CA PRO A 57 15.99 12.96 -8.83
C PRO A 57 16.38 12.93 -10.32
N SER A 58 17.28 12.04 -10.74
CA SER A 58 17.69 11.92 -12.16
C SER A 58 16.49 11.70 -13.09
N PRO A 59 16.46 12.33 -14.28
CA PRO A 59 15.37 12.12 -15.24
C PRO A 59 15.12 10.64 -15.53
N GLU A 60 16.18 9.85 -15.66
CA GLU A 60 16.13 8.41 -15.96
C GLU A 60 15.46 7.61 -14.84
N ALA A 61 15.67 7.98 -13.57
CA ALA A 61 14.98 7.36 -12.44
C ALA A 61 13.52 7.82 -12.35
N GLN A 62 13.26 9.10 -12.63
CA GLN A 62 11.92 9.69 -12.56
C GLN A 62 10.98 9.17 -13.66
N GLU A 63 11.51 8.76 -14.82
CA GLU A 63 10.73 8.10 -15.88
C GLU A 63 10.23 6.70 -15.47
N LYS A 64 10.87 6.06 -14.48
CA LYS A 64 10.48 4.73 -14.00
C LYS A 64 9.27 4.76 -13.08
N LYS A 65 8.88 5.92 -12.54
CA LYS A 65 7.72 6.05 -11.65
C LYS A 65 6.45 5.65 -12.38
N TYR A 66 5.52 5.03 -11.66
CA TYR A 66 4.26 4.61 -12.26
C TYR A 66 3.17 4.47 -11.20
N ALA A 67 1.92 4.48 -11.63
CA ALA A 67 0.77 4.26 -10.76
C ALA A 67 -0.20 3.25 -11.38
N PHE A 68 -0.91 2.51 -10.53
CA PHE A 68 -1.82 1.46 -10.96
C PHE A 68 -3.06 1.37 -10.04
N LYS A 69 -4.11 0.73 -10.54
CA LYS A 69 -5.37 0.46 -9.81
C LYS A 69 -5.23 -0.86 -9.04
N CYS A 70 -5.71 -0.92 -7.81
CA CYS A 70 -5.51 -2.11 -6.94
C CYS A 70 -6.73 -2.52 -6.11
N HIS A 71 -7.49 -1.57 -5.54
CA HIS A 71 -8.67 -1.83 -4.71
C HIS A 71 -9.92 -1.27 -5.40
N ARG A 72 -10.28 -1.91 -6.53
CA ARG A 72 -11.37 -1.49 -7.42
C ARG A 72 -12.05 -2.71 -8.03
N GLN A 73 -13.37 -2.67 -8.14
CA GLN A 73 -14.18 -3.72 -8.74
C GLN A 73 -15.31 -3.11 -9.56
N THR A 74 -15.54 -3.63 -10.76
CA THR A 74 -16.69 -3.25 -11.57
C THR A 74 -17.81 -4.26 -11.29
N ILE A 75 -18.94 -3.79 -10.77
CA ILE A 75 -20.13 -4.59 -10.45
C ILE A 75 -21.29 -3.96 -11.22
N ASP A 76 -21.97 -4.75 -12.06
CA ASP A 76 -23.10 -4.29 -12.88
C ASP A 76 -22.82 -3.00 -13.69
N GLY A 77 -21.59 -2.86 -14.20
CA GLY A 77 -21.15 -1.69 -14.97
C GLY A 77 -20.79 -0.46 -14.13
N VAL A 78 -20.91 -0.54 -12.79
CA VAL A 78 -20.52 0.51 -11.85
C VAL A 78 -19.14 0.20 -11.28
N ASP A 79 -18.24 1.19 -11.38
CA ASP A 79 -16.91 1.09 -10.81
C ASP A 79 -16.92 1.43 -9.31
N HIS A 80 -16.85 0.40 -8.47
CA HIS A 80 -16.65 0.55 -7.04
C HIS A 80 -15.16 0.71 -6.74
N VAL A 81 -14.82 1.75 -5.99
CA VAL A 81 -13.44 2.14 -5.67
C VAL A 81 -13.34 2.27 -4.16
N TRP A 82 -12.30 1.66 -3.58
CA TRP A 82 -12.07 1.68 -2.14
C TRP A 82 -10.71 2.30 -1.79
N PRO A 83 -10.60 3.00 -0.65
CA PRO A 83 -9.31 3.46 -0.13
C PRO A 83 -8.32 2.32 0.09
N VAL A 84 -7.03 2.63 -0.13
CA VAL A 84 -5.92 1.77 0.27
C VAL A 84 -5.42 2.24 1.63
N ASN A 85 -5.75 1.50 2.69
CA ASN A 85 -5.50 1.90 4.07
C ASN A 85 -4.05 1.70 4.51
N ALA A 86 -3.40 0.66 4.02
CA ALA A 86 -2.04 0.34 4.43
C ALA A 86 -1.19 -0.28 3.32
N LEU A 87 0.10 0.03 3.37
CA LEU A 87 1.16 -0.57 2.57
C LEU A 87 2.25 -1.11 3.50
N ALA A 88 2.81 -2.28 3.17
CA ALA A 88 3.93 -2.84 3.91
C ALA A 88 4.89 -3.55 2.96
N PHE A 89 6.16 -3.14 2.95
CA PHE A 89 7.20 -3.86 2.21
C PHE A 89 7.64 -5.11 2.99
N HIS A 90 7.88 -6.18 2.25
CA HIS A 90 8.47 -7.41 2.77
C HIS A 90 9.97 -7.18 3.05
N PRO A 91 10.47 -7.46 4.27
CA PRO A 91 11.82 -7.08 4.69
C PRO A 91 12.94 -7.77 3.90
N ILE A 92 12.70 -8.97 3.40
CA ILE A 92 13.69 -9.73 2.60
C ILE A 92 13.53 -9.47 1.09
N TYR A 93 12.35 -9.69 0.53
CA TYR A 93 12.17 -9.73 -0.93
C TYR A 93 11.92 -8.38 -1.61
N ASN A 94 11.71 -7.31 -0.83
CA ASN A 94 11.37 -5.97 -1.33
C ASN A 94 10.08 -5.94 -2.21
N THR A 95 9.24 -6.96 -2.14
CA THR A 95 7.84 -6.93 -2.58
C THR A 95 7.01 -6.17 -1.55
N PHE A 96 5.76 -5.83 -1.85
CA PHE A 96 4.92 -5.15 -0.87
C PHE A 96 3.47 -5.64 -0.88
N ALA A 97 2.85 -5.60 0.30
CA ALA A 97 1.43 -5.84 0.49
C ALA A 97 0.67 -4.51 0.47
N SER A 98 -0.54 -4.53 -0.10
CA SER A 98 -1.54 -3.47 0.02
C SER A 98 -2.80 -4.00 0.66
N ALA A 99 -3.41 -3.18 1.51
CA ALA A 99 -4.65 -3.47 2.21
C ALA A 99 -5.67 -2.36 1.95
N GLY A 100 -6.91 -2.74 1.63
CA GLY A 100 -7.95 -1.79 1.27
C GLY A 100 -9.26 -2.00 2.00
N SER A 101 -10.14 -1.01 1.85
CA SER A 101 -11.50 -1.06 2.43
C SER A 101 -12.44 -2.01 1.71
N ASP A 102 -12.01 -2.57 0.57
CA ASP A 102 -12.69 -3.68 -0.10
C ASP A 102 -12.54 -5.02 0.66
N GLY A 103 -11.82 -5.02 1.78
CA GLY A 103 -11.55 -6.19 2.60
C GLY A 103 -10.49 -7.11 1.98
N THR A 104 -9.74 -6.66 0.98
CA THR A 104 -8.73 -7.50 0.33
C THR A 104 -7.31 -7.10 0.71
N VAL A 105 -6.41 -8.07 0.67
CA VAL A 105 -4.96 -7.86 0.76
C VAL A 105 -4.33 -8.43 -0.49
N SER A 106 -3.54 -7.61 -1.18
CA SER A 106 -2.82 -8.00 -2.40
C SER A 106 -1.32 -7.82 -2.20
N VAL A 107 -0.53 -8.75 -2.74
CA VAL A 107 0.93 -8.71 -2.74
C VAL A 107 1.44 -8.42 -4.14
N TRP A 108 2.39 -7.51 -4.26
CA TRP A 108 2.86 -6.94 -5.51
C TRP A 108 4.38 -7.03 -5.64
N ASP A 109 4.82 -7.28 -6.86
CA ASP A 109 6.20 -7.08 -7.28
C ASP A 109 6.28 -5.77 -8.08
N HIS A 110 6.97 -4.79 -7.51
CA HIS A 110 7.10 -3.46 -8.12
C HIS A 110 8.06 -3.46 -9.32
N LYS A 111 9.04 -4.36 -9.35
CA LYS A 111 10.04 -4.41 -10.43
C LYS A 111 9.42 -4.85 -11.74
N ILE A 112 8.61 -5.92 -11.69
CA ILE A 112 7.92 -6.45 -12.88
C ILE A 112 6.50 -5.90 -13.05
N LYS A 113 6.05 -5.01 -12.14
CA LYS A 113 4.73 -4.35 -12.16
C LYS A 113 3.56 -5.34 -12.16
N LYS A 114 3.65 -6.43 -11.37
CA LYS A 114 2.61 -7.49 -11.33
C LYS A 114 2.13 -7.78 -9.92
N ARG A 115 0.86 -8.17 -9.82
CA ARG A 115 0.28 -8.79 -8.62
C ARG A 115 0.77 -10.23 -8.52
N LEU A 116 1.42 -10.57 -7.41
CA LEU A 116 1.86 -11.93 -7.10
C LEU A 116 0.72 -12.75 -6.52
N ARG A 117 -0.01 -12.17 -5.56
CA ARG A 117 -1.11 -12.84 -4.85
C ARG A 117 -2.21 -11.87 -4.45
N GLN A 118 -3.43 -12.36 -4.41
CA GLN A 118 -4.52 -11.75 -3.66
C GLN A 118 -5.02 -12.77 -2.64
N TYR A 119 -5.16 -12.36 -1.39
CA TYR A 119 -5.72 -13.22 -0.35
C TYR A 119 -7.25 -13.18 -0.37
N HIS A 120 -7.87 -14.14 0.33
CA HIS A 120 -9.32 -14.18 0.48
C HIS A 120 -9.83 -12.87 1.07
N LYS A 121 -11.01 -12.46 0.62
CA LYS A 121 -11.67 -11.26 1.11
C LYS A 121 -12.08 -11.47 2.58
N PHE A 122 -11.70 -10.53 3.42
CA PHE A 122 -12.16 -10.42 4.80
C PHE A 122 -13.55 -9.78 4.82
N ASN A 123 -14.34 -10.09 5.85
CA ASN A 123 -15.68 -9.54 6.02
C ASN A 123 -15.65 -8.04 6.30
N ASN A 124 -14.57 -7.57 6.91
CA ASN A 124 -14.35 -6.18 7.26
C ASN A 124 -13.23 -5.54 6.43
N PRO A 125 -13.25 -4.20 6.27
CA PRO A 125 -12.12 -3.44 5.74
C PRO A 125 -10.81 -3.85 6.40
N VAL A 126 -9.74 -3.92 5.61
CA VAL A 126 -8.41 -4.15 6.17
C VAL A 126 -7.80 -2.80 6.48
N SER A 127 -7.64 -2.52 7.77
CA SER A 127 -7.20 -1.23 8.28
C SER A 127 -5.68 -1.10 8.31
N SER A 128 -4.97 -2.21 8.55
CA SER A 128 -3.50 -2.22 8.63
C SER A 128 -2.92 -3.59 8.27
N VAL A 129 -1.68 -3.58 7.77
CA VAL A 129 -0.87 -4.77 7.49
C VAL A 129 0.58 -4.54 7.88
N ALA A 130 1.27 -5.56 8.38
CA ALA A 130 2.69 -5.51 8.69
C ALA A 130 3.36 -6.88 8.55
N PHE A 131 4.52 -6.92 7.90
CA PHE A 131 5.38 -8.11 7.92
C PHE A 131 6.19 -8.15 9.22
N ASN A 132 6.46 -9.36 9.73
CA ASN A 132 7.44 -9.52 10.80
C ASN A 132 8.87 -9.43 10.25
N CYS A 133 9.87 -9.29 11.13
CA CYS A 133 11.26 -9.02 10.74
C CYS A 133 11.90 -10.07 9.82
N ASP A 134 11.60 -11.36 10.02
CA ASP A 134 12.08 -12.45 9.16
C ASP A 134 11.24 -12.64 7.88
N GLY A 135 10.16 -11.88 7.72
CA GLY A 135 9.27 -11.94 6.55
C GLY A 135 8.44 -13.21 6.43
N THR A 136 8.46 -14.12 7.41
CA THR A 136 7.69 -15.37 7.35
C THR A 136 6.22 -15.20 7.73
N LYS A 137 5.84 -14.05 8.30
CA LYS A 137 4.48 -13.76 8.76
C LYS A 137 4.01 -12.38 8.32
N LEU A 138 2.71 -12.31 8.00
CA LEU A 138 1.98 -11.08 7.73
C LEU A 138 0.85 -10.94 8.76
N ALA A 139 0.89 -9.88 9.56
CA ALA A 139 -0.22 -9.47 10.41
C ALA A 139 -1.21 -8.64 9.59
N ILE A 140 -2.51 -8.91 9.75
CA ILE A 140 -3.60 -8.25 9.03
C ILE A 140 -4.66 -7.83 10.05
N ALA A 141 -4.89 -6.53 10.18
CA ALA A 141 -5.93 -5.98 11.03
C ALA A 141 -7.20 -5.73 10.19
N SER A 142 -8.32 -6.32 10.60
CA SER A 142 -9.62 -6.19 9.94
C SER A 142 -10.60 -5.55 10.91
N CYS A 143 -11.02 -4.34 10.59
CA CYS A 143 -11.99 -3.56 11.35
C CYS A 143 -12.53 -2.41 10.51
N TYR A 144 -13.65 -1.83 10.93
CA TYR A 144 -14.22 -0.66 10.27
C TYR A 144 -13.24 0.53 10.23
N THR A 145 -13.12 1.15 9.05
CA THR A 145 -12.13 2.19 8.72
C THR A 145 -12.74 3.59 8.60
N TRP A 146 -14.00 3.75 9.01
CA TRP A 146 -14.73 5.02 9.00
C TRP A 146 -15.09 5.58 7.61
N ASP A 147 -15.06 4.74 6.58
CA ASP A 147 -15.30 5.17 5.20
C ASP A 147 -16.75 5.63 4.97
N GLU A 148 -17.71 5.16 5.77
CA GLU A 148 -19.13 5.57 5.76
C GLU A 148 -19.50 6.44 6.98
N GLY A 149 -18.49 6.98 7.67
CA GLY A 149 -18.70 7.83 8.84
C GLY A 149 -19.38 7.12 10.02
N GLU A 150 -20.10 7.90 10.82
CA GLU A 150 -20.81 7.41 12.01
C GLU A 150 -21.89 6.38 11.67
N GLN A 151 -22.54 6.52 10.51
CA GLN A 151 -23.60 5.61 10.10
C GLN A 151 -23.07 4.19 9.92
N GLY A 152 -21.95 4.02 9.20
CA GLY A 152 -21.32 2.71 9.07
C GLY A 152 -20.85 2.14 10.41
N ALA A 153 -20.37 3.00 11.32
CA ALA A 153 -19.93 2.57 12.66
C ALA A 153 -21.06 2.00 13.52
N ARG A 154 -22.29 2.51 13.36
CA ARG A 154 -23.47 2.03 14.07
C ARG A 154 -24.02 0.72 13.47
N VAL A 155 -23.79 0.50 12.19
CA VAL A 155 -24.25 -0.69 11.46
C VAL A 155 -23.24 -1.83 11.55
N GLU A 156 -21.95 -1.53 11.69
CA GLU A 156 -20.90 -2.53 11.86
C GLU A 156 -21.13 -3.34 13.15
N ARG A 157 -21.15 -4.67 13.02
CA ARG A 157 -21.43 -5.58 14.14
C ARG A 157 -20.27 -6.52 14.45
N GLU A 158 -19.34 -6.67 13.53
CA GLU A 158 -18.21 -7.56 13.77
C GLU A 158 -17.17 -6.86 14.65
N ARG A 159 -16.54 -7.65 15.52
CA ARG A 159 -15.48 -7.16 16.38
C ARG A 159 -14.20 -6.97 15.55
N PRO A 160 -13.36 -5.98 15.87
CA PRO A 160 -12.02 -5.89 15.31
C PRO A 160 -11.24 -7.20 15.47
N GLN A 161 -10.59 -7.64 14.40
CA GLN A 161 -9.82 -8.88 14.35
C GLN A 161 -8.40 -8.63 13.90
N VAL A 162 -7.46 -9.42 14.41
CA VAL A 162 -6.09 -9.48 13.92
C VAL A 162 -5.81 -10.90 13.48
N TRP A 163 -5.45 -11.05 12.21
CA TRP A 163 -5.10 -12.31 11.60
C TRP A 163 -3.59 -12.38 11.43
N ILE A 164 -2.99 -13.51 11.79
CA ILE A 164 -1.57 -13.79 11.54
C ILE A 164 -1.49 -14.86 10.47
N LYS A 165 -0.93 -14.50 9.32
CA LYS A 165 -0.75 -15.39 8.19
C LYS A 165 0.72 -15.75 8.03
N THR A 166 1.04 -17.05 8.06
CA THR A 166 2.33 -17.53 7.54
C THR A 166 2.34 -17.36 6.03
N VAL A 167 3.38 -16.69 5.51
CA VAL A 167 3.57 -16.43 4.08
C VAL A 167 4.65 -17.35 3.53
N GLY A 168 4.45 -17.83 2.31
CA GLY A 168 5.35 -18.76 1.64
C GLY A 168 5.96 -18.19 0.36
N PRO A 169 6.17 -19.00 -0.68
CA PRO A 169 6.76 -18.53 -1.93
C PRO A 169 5.90 -17.51 -2.68
N GLU A 170 4.61 -17.35 -2.33
CA GLU A 170 3.70 -16.43 -3.00
C GLU A 170 4.04 -14.94 -2.82
N VAL A 171 4.93 -14.60 -1.88
CA VAL A 171 5.41 -13.24 -1.66
C VAL A 171 6.78 -12.97 -2.29
N LYS A 172 7.37 -13.97 -2.94
CA LYS A 172 8.69 -13.89 -3.58
C LYS A 172 8.58 -13.42 -5.04
N PRO A 173 9.50 -12.57 -5.51
CA PRO A 173 9.70 -12.33 -6.95
C PRO A 173 9.96 -13.64 -7.68
N LYS A 174 9.54 -13.73 -8.95
CA LYS A 174 9.70 -14.96 -9.74
C LYS A 174 11.17 -15.34 -9.97
N ASP A 175 12.01 -14.33 -10.16
CA ASP A 175 13.44 -14.50 -10.43
C ASP A 175 14.29 -14.34 -9.15
N TRP A 176 13.71 -14.59 -7.97
CA TRP A 176 14.42 -14.44 -6.71
C TRP A 176 15.56 -15.47 -6.59
N GLN A 177 16.79 -14.96 -6.52
CA GLN A 177 17.98 -15.72 -6.15
C GLN A 177 18.36 -15.35 -4.71
N ALA A 178 18.65 -16.37 -3.89
CA ALA A 178 18.99 -16.21 -2.48
C ALA A 178 20.43 -15.71 -2.29
#